data_AF-A0A0X3TED2-F1
#
_entry.id   AF-A0A0X3TED2-F1
#
_cell.length_a   1.000
_cell.length_b   1.000
_cell.length_c   1.000
_cell.angle_alpha   90.00
_cell.angle_beta   90.00
_cell.angle_gamma   90.00
#
_symmetry.space_group_name_H-M   'P 1'
#
loop_
_entity.id
_entity.type
_entity.pdbx_description
1 polymer ?
#
loop_
_entity_poly.entity_id
_entity_poly.type
_entity_poly.pdbx_seq_one_letter_code
_entity_poly.pdbx_strand_id
1 'polypeptide(L)'
;MKTLFFPALVLTAILGILLFADGWLRHVVQTASILLFLFIYGLFIQSLRPGQTPLITRYAILMQADLTQRDRHYTRGVTWAWVILLTLILLTKLWSGLFDGRWILLGHDLTDYIEVGFFLGSTALFVGELYLRRWVFPEKPPETLLQFIGKTSQVSLKDIWQFKPTK
;
A
#
# COMPACT_ATOMS: atom_id res chain seq x y z
N MET A 1 -26.17 7.05 -2.88
CA MET A 1 -25.39 8.11 -3.58
C MET A 1 -24.70 9.10 -2.65
N LYS A 2 -25.24 9.46 -1.47
CA LYS A 2 -24.61 10.46 -0.57
C LYS A 2 -23.33 9.99 0.16
N THR A 3 -23.09 8.69 0.27
CA THR A 3 -21.94 8.12 1.01
C THR A 3 -20.59 8.18 0.28
N LEU A 4 -20.60 8.29 -1.06
CA LEU A 4 -19.36 8.40 -1.87
C LEU A 4 -18.91 9.84 -2.10
N PHE A 5 -19.80 10.81 -1.94
CA PHE A 5 -19.53 12.21 -2.27
C PHE A 5 -18.58 12.87 -1.27
N PHE A 6 -18.75 12.58 0.02
CA PHE A 6 -17.91 13.10 1.09
C PHE A 6 -16.46 12.59 1.01
N PRO A 7 -16.19 11.27 0.89
CA PRO A 7 -14.81 10.79 0.73
C PRO A 7 -14.18 11.23 -0.59
N ALA A 8 -14.94 11.33 -1.68
CA ALA A 8 -14.43 11.86 -2.94
C ALA A 8 -14.00 13.33 -2.80
N LEU A 9 -14.81 14.17 -2.15
CA LEU A 9 -14.51 15.59 -1.92
C LEU A 9 -13.30 15.79 -0.99
N VAL A 10 -13.16 14.94 0.04
CA VAL A 10 -11.96 14.91 0.89
C VAL A 10 -10.73 14.49 0.07
N LEU A 11 -10.85 13.47 -0.78
CA LEU A 11 -9.77 13.02 -1.65
C LEU A 11 -9.36 14.11 -2.66
N THR A 12 -10.33 14.81 -3.25
CA THR A 12 -10.09 15.93 -4.18
C THR A 12 -9.47 17.13 -3.48
N ALA A 13 -9.90 17.45 -2.25
CA ALA A 13 -9.30 18.51 -1.45
C ALA A 13 -7.86 18.17 -1.04
N ILE A 14 -7.59 16.92 -0.66
CA ILE A 14 -6.23 16.44 -0.39
C ILE A 14 -5.39 16.52 -1.67
N LEU A 15 -5.88 16.01 -2.81
CA LEU A 15 -5.20 16.12 -4.10
C LEU A 15 -4.93 17.58 -4.49
N GLY A 16 -5.87 18.49 -4.29
CA GLY A 16 -5.69 19.92 -4.55
C GLY A 16 -4.61 20.54 -3.66
N ILE A 17 -4.61 20.22 -2.36
CA ILE A 17 -3.57 20.67 -1.43
C ILE A 17 -2.21 20.07 -1.83
N LEU A 18 -2.14 18.80 -2.22
CA LEU A 18 -0.91 18.14 -2.65
C LEU A 18 -0.33 18.75 -3.94
N LEU A 19 -1.19 19.14 -4.88
CA LEU A 19 -0.80 19.63 -6.21
C LEU A 19 -0.49 21.13 -6.24
N PHE A 20 -1.08 21.92 -5.34
CA PHE A 20 -0.94 23.38 -5.32
C PHE A 20 -0.27 23.93 -4.05
N ALA A 21 0.22 23.06 -3.15
CA ALA A 21 1.00 23.50 -2.00
C ALA A 21 2.36 24.06 -2.46
N ASP A 22 2.56 25.35 -2.22
CA ASP A 22 3.82 26.05 -2.41
C ASP A 22 4.48 26.38 -1.05
N GLY A 23 5.80 26.58 -1.08
CA GLY A 23 6.59 26.95 0.09
C GLY A 23 6.52 25.94 1.25
N TRP A 24 6.26 26.44 2.46
CA TRP A 24 6.29 25.64 3.69
C TRP A 24 5.24 24.51 3.72
N LEU A 25 4.11 24.69 3.04
CA LEU A 25 3.03 23.70 3.00
C LEU A 25 3.47 22.43 2.26
N ARG A 26 4.27 22.58 1.19
CA ARG A 26 4.87 21.46 0.45
C ARG A 26 5.75 20.61 1.37
N HIS A 27 6.57 21.26 2.19
CA HIS A 27 7.44 20.55 3.14
C HIS A 27 6.63 19.81 4.21
N VAL A 28 5.60 20.43 4.79
CA VAL A 28 4.72 19.77 5.78
C VAL A 28 4.04 18.54 5.18
N VAL A 29 3.48 18.68 3.98
CA VAL A 29 2.86 17.59 3.22
C VAL A 29 3.86 16.47 2.95
N GLN A 30 5.06 16.82 2.48
CA GLN A 30 6.10 15.85 2.16
C GLN A 30 6.56 15.09 3.40
N THR A 31 6.84 15.79 4.52
CA THR A 31 7.18 15.18 5.79
C THR A 31 6.07 14.27 6.31
N ALA A 32 4.81 14.72 6.28
CA ALA A 32 3.67 13.91 6.68
C ALA A 32 3.56 12.62 5.84
N SER A 33 3.77 12.72 4.53
CA SER A 33 3.75 11.56 3.63
C SER A 33 4.89 10.57 3.93
N ILE A 34 6.10 11.07 4.21
CA ILE A 34 7.25 10.22 4.59
C ILE A 34 6.96 9.47 5.89
N LEU A 35 6.42 10.16 6.90
CA LEU A 35 6.05 9.54 8.17
C LEU A 35 4.99 8.45 7.98
N LEU A 36 3.98 8.71 7.14
CA LEU A 36 2.96 7.72 6.80
C LEU A 36 3.57 6.50 6.11
N PHE A 37 4.42 6.69 5.11
CA PHE A 37 5.08 5.58 4.42
C PHE A 37 6.04 4.81 5.31
N LEU A 38 6.79 5.48 6.19
CA LEU A 38 7.65 4.84 7.19
C LEU A 38 6.84 3.99 8.16
N PHE A 39 5.69 4.52 8.61
CA PHE A 39 4.79 3.78 9.48
C PHE A 39 4.29 2.51 8.77
N ILE A 40 3.73 2.64 7.57
CA ILE A 40 3.22 1.49 6.79
C ILE A 40 4.36 0.49 6.50
N TYR A 41 5.50 0.97 6.03
CA TYR A 41 6.70 0.15 5.80
C TYR A 41 7.12 -0.63 7.04
N GLY A 42 7.14 0.04 8.20
CA GLY A 42 7.43 -0.55 9.50
C GLY A 42 6.53 -1.74 9.80
N LEU A 43 5.24 -1.66 9.48
CA LEU A 43 4.28 -2.75 9.69
C LEU A 43 4.56 -3.94 8.78
N PHE A 44 4.79 -3.70 7.49
CA PHE A 44 5.10 -4.76 6.55
C PHE A 44 6.39 -5.48 6.95
N ILE A 45 7.47 -4.74 7.24
CA ILE A 45 8.75 -5.36 7.59
C ILE A 45 8.74 -6.03 8.96
N GLN A 46 8.04 -5.46 9.95
CA GLN A 46 7.87 -6.09 11.26
C GLN A 46 7.12 -7.41 11.11
N SER A 47 6.04 -7.44 10.32
CA SER A 47 5.25 -8.66 10.09
C SER A 47 6.03 -9.80 9.42
N LEU A 48 7.13 -9.48 8.73
CA LEU A 48 8.02 -10.46 8.09
C LEU A 48 9.04 -11.09 9.06
N ARG A 49 9.14 -10.64 10.32
CA ARG A 49 10.08 -11.22 11.28
C ARG A 49 9.83 -12.72 11.51
N PRO A 50 10.88 -13.50 11.84
CA PRO A 50 10.72 -14.91 12.20
C PRO A 50 9.70 -15.09 13.33
N GLY A 51 8.83 -16.09 13.20
CA GLY A 51 7.78 -16.36 14.19
C GLY A 51 6.57 -15.41 14.15
N GLN A 52 6.54 -14.44 13.23
CA GLN A 52 5.37 -13.58 13.01
C GLN A 52 4.60 -13.98 11.75
N THR A 53 3.32 -13.61 11.73
CA THR A 53 2.47 -13.78 10.55
C THR A 53 2.60 -12.55 9.64
N PRO A 54 3.02 -12.72 8.37
CA PRO A 54 3.08 -11.61 7.41
C PRO A 54 1.74 -10.91 7.28
N LEU A 55 1.76 -9.59 7.10
CA LEU A 55 0.55 -8.75 7.13
C LEU A 55 -0.52 -9.24 6.14
N ILE A 56 -0.13 -9.60 4.91
CA ILE A 56 -1.07 -10.07 3.88
C ILE A 56 -1.64 -11.45 4.24
N THR A 57 -0.79 -12.35 4.75
CA THR A 57 -1.24 -13.65 5.27
C THR A 57 -2.26 -13.44 6.39
N ARG A 58 -2.02 -12.48 7.28
CA ARG A 58 -2.92 -12.16 8.39
C ARG A 58 -4.26 -11.64 7.90
N TYR A 59 -4.28 -10.73 6.93
CA TYR A 59 -5.53 -10.30 6.30
C TYR A 59 -6.31 -11.49 5.73
N ALA A 60 -5.63 -12.41 5.04
CA ALA A 60 -6.28 -13.59 4.49
C ALA A 60 -6.86 -14.52 5.59
N ILE A 61 -6.16 -14.69 6.72
CA ILE A 61 -6.68 -15.43 7.88
C ILE A 61 -7.94 -14.75 8.45
N LEU A 62 -7.89 -13.44 8.63
CA LEU A 62 -9.02 -12.66 9.19
C LEU A 62 -10.24 -12.67 8.27
N MET A 63 -10.05 -12.84 6.96
CA MET A 63 -11.11 -13.07 5.98
C MET A 63 -11.68 -14.49 5.99
N GLN A 64 -11.26 -15.34 6.93
CA GLN A 64 -11.63 -16.76 7.03
C GLN A 64 -11.25 -17.55 5.78
N ALA A 65 -10.17 -17.15 5.10
CA ALA A 65 -9.66 -17.94 3.99
C ALA A 65 -9.04 -19.23 4.54
N ASP A 66 -9.38 -20.36 3.93
CA ASP A 66 -8.65 -21.60 4.17
C ASP A 66 -7.26 -21.49 3.52
N LEU A 67 -6.23 -21.43 4.36
CA LEU A 67 -4.85 -21.16 3.94
C LEU A 67 -3.99 -22.40 4.12
N THR A 68 -3.70 -23.03 2.99
CA THR A 68 -2.68 -24.06 2.87
C THR A 68 -1.29 -23.47 3.17
N GLN A 69 -0.31 -24.34 3.43
CA GLN A 69 1.08 -23.90 3.59
C GLN A 69 1.59 -23.16 2.34
N ARG A 70 1.15 -23.56 1.14
CA ARG A 70 1.48 -22.90 -0.13
C ARG A 70 0.94 -21.47 -0.18
N ASP A 71 -0.28 -21.23 0.29
CA ASP A 71 -0.86 -19.88 0.37
C ASP A 71 -0.05 -18.96 1.28
N ARG A 72 0.42 -19.49 2.41
CA ARG A 72 1.22 -18.73 3.39
C ARG A 72 2.57 -18.32 2.80
N HIS A 73 3.20 -19.20 2.02
CA HIS A 73 4.48 -18.89 1.35
C HIS A 73 4.28 -17.84 0.25
N TYR A 74 3.22 -17.99 -0.56
CA TYR A 74 2.86 -17.03 -1.60
C TYR A 74 2.60 -15.63 -1.01
N THR A 75 1.71 -15.53 -0.02
CA THR A 75 1.35 -14.24 0.61
C THR A 75 2.51 -13.59 1.35
N ARG A 76 3.47 -14.37 1.86
CA ARG A 76 4.75 -13.85 2.38
C ARG A 76 5.59 -13.22 1.28
N GLY A 77 5.66 -13.83 0.09
CA GLY A 77 6.31 -13.25 -1.09
C GLY A 77 5.65 -11.95 -1.55
N VAL A 78 4.32 -11.89 -1.57
CA VAL A 78 3.58 -10.64 -1.85
C VAL A 78 3.90 -9.57 -0.80
N THR A 79 4.01 -9.94 0.48
CA THR A 79 4.37 -9.01 1.56
C THR A 79 5.77 -8.43 1.32
N TRP A 80 6.72 -9.24 0.85
CA TRP A 80 8.04 -8.77 0.43
C TRP A 80 7.99 -7.81 -0.76
N ALA A 81 7.15 -8.08 -1.76
CA ALA A 81 6.98 -7.20 -2.91
C ALA A 81 6.50 -5.80 -2.49
N TRP A 82 5.58 -5.73 -1.52
CA TRP A 82 5.16 -4.46 -0.91
C TRP A 82 6.29 -3.76 -0.15
N VAL A 83 7.10 -4.50 0.61
CA VAL A 83 8.28 -3.93 1.29
C VAL A 83 9.23 -3.29 0.28
N ILE A 84 9.53 -3.98 -0.82
CA ILE A 84 10.41 -3.46 -1.88
C ILE A 84 9.82 -2.18 -2.49
N LEU A 85 8.53 -2.18 -2.85
CA LEU A 85 7.85 -1.01 -3.41
C LEU A 85 7.89 0.18 -2.44
N LEU A 86 7.57 -0.05 -1.16
CA LEU A 86 7.58 0.98 -0.12
C LEU A 86 8.99 1.52 0.14
N THR A 87 10.02 0.66 0.11
CA THR A 87 11.42 1.10 0.19
C THR A 87 11.77 2.05 -0.95
N LEU A 88 11.40 1.70 -2.19
CA LEU A 88 11.68 2.54 -3.35
C LEU A 88 10.97 3.91 -3.25
N ILE A 89 9.71 3.92 -2.82
CA ILE A 89 8.95 5.16 -2.57
C ILE A 89 9.67 6.03 -1.52
N LEU A 90 10.06 5.43 -0.39
CA LEU A 90 10.74 6.15 0.68
C LEU A 90 12.08 6.73 0.23
N LEU A 91 12.87 5.96 -0.53
CA LEU A 91 14.14 6.44 -1.08
C LEU A 91 13.92 7.61 -2.02
N THR A 92 12.92 7.57 -2.91
CA THR A 92 12.59 8.69 -3.79
C THR A 92 12.11 9.92 -3.02
N LYS A 93 11.26 9.75 -2.00
CA LYS A 93 10.78 10.85 -1.15
C LYS A 93 11.93 11.51 -0.37
N LEU A 94 12.84 10.71 0.19
CA LEU A 94 14.02 11.20 0.90
C LEU A 94 14.97 11.91 -0.07
N TRP A 95 15.19 11.33 -1.25
CA TRP A 95 16.00 11.95 -2.30
C TRP A 95 15.45 13.32 -2.70
N SER A 96 14.14 13.40 -2.98
CA SER A 96 13.45 14.66 -3.30
C SER A 96 13.62 15.72 -2.22
N GLY A 97 13.47 15.34 -0.94
CA GLY A 97 13.61 16.27 0.18
C GLY A 97 15.04 16.72 0.46
N LEU A 98 16.05 15.95 0.06
CA LEU A 98 17.47 16.29 0.27
C LEU A 98 18.08 17.10 -0.87
N PHE A 99 17.59 16.93 -2.10
CA PHE A 99 18.22 17.47 -3.30
C PHE A 99 17.42 18.57 -4.04
N ASP A 100 16.32 19.05 -3.45
CA ASP A 100 15.55 20.22 -3.89
C ASP A 100 15.35 20.31 -5.42
N GLY A 101 14.94 19.19 -6.03
CA GLY A 101 14.32 19.17 -7.37
C GLY A 101 15.12 19.78 -8.53
N ARG A 102 16.46 19.86 -8.45
CA ARG A 102 17.26 20.60 -9.45
C ARG A 102 17.39 19.91 -10.82
N TRP A 103 16.69 18.79 -11.05
CA TRP A 103 16.61 18.15 -12.36
C TRP A 103 15.40 18.69 -13.14
N ILE A 104 15.53 19.93 -13.61
CA ILE A 104 14.58 20.55 -14.54
C ILE A 104 14.89 20.00 -15.94
N LEU A 105 14.45 18.77 -16.24
CA LEU A 105 14.17 18.41 -17.62
C LEU A 105 12.68 18.68 -17.85
N LEU A 106 12.37 19.68 -18.69
CA LEU A 106 11.02 19.99 -19.18
C LEU A 106 10.05 20.71 -18.21
N GLY A 107 10.55 21.39 -17.18
CA GLY A 107 9.74 22.30 -16.35
C GLY A 107 8.89 21.63 -15.25
N HIS A 108 8.94 20.31 -15.13
CA HIS A 108 8.39 19.54 -14.02
C HIS A 108 9.48 18.67 -13.40
N ASP A 109 9.46 18.52 -12.08
CA ASP A 109 10.44 17.73 -11.34
C ASP A 109 10.24 16.24 -11.68
N LEU A 110 11.27 15.54 -12.19
CA LEU A 110 11.19 14.11 -12.58
C LEU A 110 10.61 13.24 -11.44
N THR A 111 10.85 13.68 -10.21
CA THR A 111 10.32 13.10 -8.98
C THR A 111 8.79 12.97 -9.00
N ASP A 112 8.07 13.97 -9.49
CA ASP A 112 6.60 13.98 -9.51
C ASP A 112 6.05 12.86 -10.40
N TYR A 113 6.68 12.60 -11.54
CA TYR A 113 6.33 11.48 -12.42
C TYR A 113 6.64 10.12 -11.80
N ILE A 114 7.75 10.02 -11.07
CA ILE A 114 8.11 8.79 -10.35
C ILE A 114 7.07 8.49 -9.26
N GLU A 115 6.58 9.51 -8.54
CA GLU A 115 5.51 9.34 -7.55
C GLU A 115 4.21 8.83 -8.18
N VAL A 116 3.79 9.42 -9.30
CA VAL A 116 2.65 8.91 -10.08
C VAL A 116 2.90 7.47 -10.50
N GLY A 117 4.11 7.16 -10.98
CA GLY A 117 4.53 5.81 -11.33
C GLY A 117 4.41 4.82 -10.17
N PHE A 118 4.78 5.22 -8.95
CA PHE A 118 4.61 4.39 -7.76
C PHE A 118 3.16 4.21 -7.36
N PHE A 119 2.32 5.25 -7.47
CA PHE A 119 0.89 5.12 -7.21
C PHE A 119 0.24 4.12 -8.17
N LEU A 120 0.55 4.24 -9.47
CA LEU A 120 0.13 3.28 -10.48
C LEU A 120 0.71 1.89 -10.22
N GLY A 121 1.99 1.79 -9.84
CA GLY A 121 2.65 0.54 -9.50
C GLY A 121 2.01 -0.17 -8.30
N SER A 122 1.62 0.58 -7.27
CA SER A 122 0.90 0.03 -6.11
C SER A 122 -0.49 -0.51 -6.49
N THR A 123 -1.19 0.19 -7.37
CA THR A 123 -2.48 -0.23 -7.91
C THR A 123 -2.30 -1.49 -8.75
N ALA A 124 -1.29 -1.52 -9.63
CA ALA A 124 -0.96 -2.66 -10.45
C ALA A 124 -0.54 -3.86 -9.62
N LEU A 125 0.19 -3.66 -8.52
CA LEU A 125 0.59 -4.74 -7.62
C LEU A 125 -0.61 -5.30 -6.86
N PHE A 126 -1.53 -4.44 -6.39
CA PHE A 126 -2.76 -4.87 -5.73
C PHE A 126 -3.70 -5.61 -6.66
N VAL A 127 -4.06 -4.99 -7.79
CA VAL A 127 -4.97 -5.58 -8.79
C VAL A 127 -4.32 -6.79 -9.45
N GLY A 128 -3.04 -6.70 -9.77
CA GLY A 128 -2.25 -7.79 -10.33
C GLY A 128 -2.16 -8.99 -9.40
N GLU A 129 -2.00 -8.80 -8.08
CA GLU A 129 -2.06 -9.89 -7.11
C GLU A 129 -3.41 -10.60 -7.14
N LEU A 130 -4.53 -9.85 -7.19
CA LEU A 130 -5.87 -10.43 -7.25
C LEU A 130 -6.06 -11.30 -8.50
N TYR A 131 -5.57 -10.86 -9.65
CA TYR A 131 -5.63 -11.66 -10.88
C TYR A 131 -4.63 -12.83 -10.86
N LEU A 132 -3.40 -12.60 -10.42
CA LEU A 132 -2.38 -13.64 -10.32
C LEU A 132 -2.81 -14.76 -9.37
N ARG A 133 -3.50 -14.43 -8.29
CA ARG A 133 -4.05 -15.40 -7.34
C ARG A 133 -5.01 -16.39 -8.02
N ARG A 134 -5.80 -15.94 -9.00
CA ARG A 134 -6.69 -16.84 -9.78
C ARG A 134 -5.90 -17.84 -10.63
N TRP A 135 -4.75 -17.43 -11.16
CA TRP A 135 -3.89 -18.31 -11.94
C TRP A 135 -3.07 -19.26 -11.06
N VAL A 136 -2.59 -18.80 -9.91
CA VAL A 136 -1.78 -19.61 -8.99
C VAL A 136 -2.63 -20.61 -8.21
N PHE A 137 -3.87 -20.24 -7.86
CA PHE A 137 -4.81 -21.07 -7.08
C PHE A 137 -6.16 -21.22 -7.82
N PRO A 138 -6.18 -21.94 -8.96
CA PRO A 138 -7.39 -22.11 -9.77
C PRO A 138 -8.50 -22.91 -9.06
N GLU A 139 -8.15 -23.66 -8.01
CA GLU A 139 -9.10 -24.49 -7.24
C GLU A 139 -9.96 -23.67 -6.25
N LYS A 140 -9.60 -22.40 -6.01
CA LYS A 140 -10.37 -21.51 -5.14
C LYS A 140 -11.46 -20.77 -5.94
N PRO A 141 -12.65 -20.54 -5.36
CA PRO A 141 -13.70 -19.82 -6.05
C PRO A 141 -13.21 -18.43 -6.46
N PRO A 142 -13.48 -17.99 -7.70
CA PRO A 142 -12.98 -16.72 -8.19
C PRO A 142 -13.64 -15.56 -7.44
N GLU A 143 -12.84 -14.84 -6.66
CA GLU A 143 -13.29 -13.62 -5.99
C GLU A 143 -13.16 -12.41 -6.92
N THR A 144 -14.19 -11.57 -6.98
CA THR A 144 -14.13 -10.27 -7.66
C THR A 144 -13.55 -9.20 -6.74
N LEU A 145 -12.99 -8.13 -7.32
CA LEU A 145 -12.41 -7.02 -6.56
C LEU A 145 -13.41 -6.39 -5.57
N LEU A 146 -14.68 -6.27 -5.94
CA LEU A 146 -15.73 -5.76 -5.06
C LEU A 146 -16.01 -6.69 -3.88
N GLN A 147 -16.05 -8.01 -4.11
CA GLN A 147 -16.20 -8.99 -3.04
C GLN A 147 -14.99 -8.96 -2.09
N PHE A 148 -13.78 -8.85 -2.64
CA PHE A 148 -12.56 -8.75 -1.84
C PHE A 148 -12.54 -7.49 -0.98
N ILE A 149 -12.88 -6.32 -1.54
CA ILE A 149 -13.00 -5.07 -0.78
C ILE A 149 -14.07 -5.19 0.32
N GLY A 150 -15.21 -5.78 -0.01
CA GLY A 150 -16.30 -6.02 0.95
C GLY A 150 -15.89 -6.93 2.11
N LYS A 151 -15.06 -7.96 1.87
CA LYS A 151 -14.49 -8.80 2.93
C LYS A 151 -13.44 -8.06 3.75
N THR A 152 -12.57 -7.29 3.09
CA THR A 152 -11.53 -6.50 3.76
C THR A 152 -12.13 -5.45 4.71
N SER A 153 -13.23 -4.80 4.33
CA SER A 153 -13.87 -3.76 5.16
C SER A 153 -14.52 -4.30 6.43
N GLN A 154 -14.79 -5.61 6.51
CA GLN A 154 -15.31 -6.27 7.71
C GLN A 154 -14.21 -6.61 8.73
N VAL A 155 -12.94 -6.51 8.34
CA VAL A 155 -11.81 -6.81 9.23
C VAL A 155 -11.59 -5.64 10.19
N SER A 156 -11.65 -5.93 11.49
CA SER A 156 -11.36 -4.95 12.53
C SER A 156 -9.89 -4.56 12.52
N LEU A 157 -9.63 -3.24 12.55
CA LEU A 157 -8.28 -2.69 12.60
C LEU A 157 -7.51 -3.26 13.80
N LYS A 158 -8.14 -3.38 14.97
CA LYS A 158 -7.50 -3.86 16.21
C LYS A 158 -6.85 -5.24 16.03
N ASP A 159 -7.47 -6.10 15.23
CA ASP A 159 -7.05 -7.49 15.04
C ASP A 159 -5.92 -7.61 14.02
N ILE A 160 -5.76 -6.64 13.13
CA ILE A 160 -4.66 -6.59 12.17
C ILE A 160 -3.31 -6.39 12.87
N TRP A 161 -3.27 -5.70 14.00
CA TRP A 161 -2.02 -5.33 14.70
C TRP A 161 -1.37 -6.48 15.50
N GLN A 162 -2.04 -7.61 15.74
CA GLN A 162 -1.53 -8.62 16.65
C GLN A 162 -0.65 -9.67 15.97
N PHE A 163 0.50 -9.31 15.38
CA PHE A 163 1.37 -10.18 14.53
C PHE A 163 1.81 -11.55 15.10
N LYS A 164 1.50 -11.86 16.36
CA LYS A 164 1.69 -13.18 16.96
C LYS A 164 0.93 -14.25 16.16
N PRO A 165 1.49 -15.47 16.05
CA PRO A 165 0.84 -16.57 15.38
C PRO A 165 -0.44 -16.93 16.14
N THR A 166 -1.58 -16.86 15.46
CA THR A 166 -2.80 -17.53 15.91
C THR A 166 -2.56 -19.04 15.78
N LYS A 167 -2.66 -19.75 16.91
CA LYS A 167 -2.61 -21.22 16.96
C LYS A 167 -3.69 -21.83 16.08
#